data_AF-G0QXS7-F1
#
_entry.id   AF-G0QXS7-F1
#
_cell.length_a   1.000
_cell.length_b   1.000
_cell.length_c   1.000
_cell.angle_alpha   90.00
_cell.angle_beta   90.00
_cell.angle_gamma   90.00
#
_symmetry.space_group_name_H-M   'P 1'
#
loop_
_entity.id
_entity.type
_entity.pdbx_description
1 polymer ?
#
loop_
_entity_poly.entity_id
_entity_poly.type
_entity_poly.pdbx_seq_one_letter_code
_entity_poly.pdbx_strand_id
1 'polypeptide(L)'
;MKVFMAKTRDHKRQHDKQRIKQLQTFKDCKKQQLNKLLQLWHTNMSIQFMDTTLTRINNIQKNQYQVYASTSVMLAAKAIELDFKIPFIPKLMQASDLDQSHQTLQKIENDYILLTSLLLEQSSFYQYDQSVVAASCVAFLRKINGVQPVWNQKLNVIHNNQVDMNQMYNCLNEIILKELKVIKMFDFNYKTHHLHNMQIEAEKRDIYTFSPGPCSLPLQVQNRCYDSLFTFQDTGISALEFSVDQFEYKEIHKKCKEELINLFDIPSTFEVLLMEGGAHLLNSSVPLNLLNDQNDTANYIVTGFWGARTYKEAQKFGKINLVHPILEKQNIIPKQQDWNVDENAKYFHYTDNETLSGLEFKKPPVFKNGQLLISDMTSSLGTKKIETDKYACIYAASQKNLGVSGSAIAFVRKNLLGKAQKYTPSYADWSNILSPDFYYHPATYLVYSTYTYVNYLNQAPGGIKYWEELSYKRSKIIWDIIDSSRGFFVPFCQNYDQRSRLNISFNCNNNDQLDNKFIQEAEQNGLIELRGHPATKGIRVSIYNGNQSEGIYKLRDFMNDFMEKNEIKINKLSKL
;
A
#
# COMPACT_ATOMS: atom_id res chain seq x y z
N MET A 1 51.03 44.59 -10.30
CA MET A 1 50.66 44.31 -8.89
C MET A 1 49.28 44.85 -8.49
N LYS A 2 48.98 46.15 -8.68
CA LYS A 2 47.65 46.74 -8.37
C LYS A 2 46.47 46.05 -9.07
N VAL A 3 46.63 45.65 -10.34
CA VAL A 3 45.60 44.94 -11.14
C VAL A 3 45.30 43.53 -10.58
N PHE A 4 46.31 42.84 -10.08
CA PHE A 4 46.16 41.49 -9.55
C PHE A 4 45.45 41.50 -8.19
N MET A 5 45.76 42.51 -7.37
CA MET A 5 45.03 42.76 -6.11
C MET A 5 43.58 43.20 -6.35
N ALA A 6 43.27 43.86 -7.47
CA ALA A 6 41.90 44.19 -7.85
C ALA A 6 41.09 42.93 -8.21
N LYS A 7 41.64 42.03 -9.03
CA LYS A 7 40.97 40.78 -9.44
C LYS A 7 40.70 39.82 -8.26
N THR A 8 41.64 39.74 -7.32
CA THR A 8 41.47 38.91 -6.12
C THR A 8 40.48 39.52 -5.14
N ARG A 9 40.39 40.85 -5.04
CA ARG A 9 39.32 41.54 -4.30
C ARG A 9 37.95 41.35 -4.96
N ASP A 10 37.86 41.30 -6.28
CA ASP A 10 36.61 41.03 -7.01
C ASP A 10 36.15 39.58 -6.88
N HIS A 11 37.06 38.60 -6.93
CA HIS A 11 36.72 37.20 -6.68
C HIS A 11 36.27 36.96 -5.25
N LYS A 12 36.93 37.60 -4.26
CA LYS A 12 36.51 37.51 -2.87
C LYS A 12 35.16 38.19 -2.65
N ARG A 13 34.90 39.34 -3.28
CA ARG A 13 33.57 39.98 -3.31
C ARG A 13 32.49 39.12 -3.99
N GLN A 14 32.81 38.41 -5.06
CA GLN A 14 31.88 37.49 -5.73
C GLN A 14 31.57 36.27 -4.86
N HIS A 15 32.58 35.70 -4.22
CA HIS A 15 32.45 34.55 -3.33
C HIS A 15 31.67 34.92 -2.05
N ASP A 16 31.94 36.08 -1.46
CA ASP A 16 31.18 36.60 -0.32
C ASP A 16 29.73 36.93 -0.73
N LYS A 17 29.50 37.46 -1.94
CA LYS A 17 28.14 37.61 -2.50
C LYS A 17 27.42 36.27 -2.68
N GLN A 18 28.12 35.21 -3.10
CA GLN A 18 27.56 33.87 -3.28
C GLN A 18 27.23 33.20 -1.95
N ARG A 19 28.10 33.36 -0.94
CA ARG A 19 27.88 32.86 0.43
C ARG A 19 26.77 33.62 1.15
N ILE A 20 26.66 34.93 0.94
CA ILE A 20 25.50 35.73 1.40
C ILE A 20 24.22 35.24 0.71
N LYS A 21 24.25 34.94 -0.60
CA LYS A 21 23.11 34.40 -1.34
C LYS A 21 22.66 33.03 -0.81
N GLN A 22 23.59 32.13 -0.48
CA GLN A 22 23.29 30.81 0.10
C GLN A 22 22.78 30.90 1.55
N LEU A 23 23.31 31.81 2.37
CA LEU A 23 22.79 32.12 3.70
C LEU A 23 21.40 32.77 3.65
N GLN A 24 21.11 33.55 2.59
CA GLN A 24 19.77 34.07 2.30
C GLN A 24 18.80 32.93 1.98
N THR A 25 19.20 31.98 1.11
CA THR A 25 18.35 30.83 0.73
C THR A 25 18.09 29.88 1.92
N PHE A 26 19.07 29.68 2.80
CA PHE A 26 18.89 28.91 4.04
C PHE A 26 18.00 29.64 5.06
N LYS A 27 18.09 30.98 5.14
CA LYS A 27 17.15 31.81 5.90
C LYS A 27 15.74 31.76 5.32
N ASP A 28 15.58 31.75 4.00
CA ASP A 28 14.28 31.66 3.31
C ASP A 28 13.62 30.28 3.52
N CYS A 29 14.41 29.21 3.58
CA CYS A 29 13.94 27.87 3.92
C CYS A 29 13.49 27.75 5.39
N LYS A 30 14.25 28.33 6.35
CA LYS A 30 13.82 28.45 7.76
C LYS A 30 12.60 29.37 7.92
N LYS A 31 12.47 30.40 7.08
CA LYS A 31 11.32 31.31 7.03
C LYS A 31 10.05 30.62 6.52
N GLN A 32 10.16 29.68 5.59
CA GLN A 32 9.03 28.82 5.18
C GLN A 32 8.61 27.83 6.27
N GLN A 33 9.55 27.29 7.07
CA GLN A 33 9.22 26.51 8.26
C GLN A 33 8.56 27.38 9.36
N LEU A 34 8.99 28.63 9.51
CA LEU A 34 8.37 29.64 10.39
C LEU A 34 6.96 30.05 9.92
N ASN A 35 6.70 30.09 8.61
CA ASN A 35 5.36 30.32 8.04
C ASN A 35 4.37 29.19 8.34
N LYS A 36 4.86 27.97 8.56
CA LYS A 36 4.05 26.84 9.03
C LYS A 36 3.73 26.93 10.52
N LEU A 37 4.63 27.52 11.32
CA LEU A 37 4.37 27.92 12.71
C LEU A 37 3.42 29.13 12.80
N LEU A 38 3.33 29.96 11.76
CA LEU A 38 2.37 31.07 11.64
C LEU A 38 0.93 30.63 11.36
N GLN A 39 0.67 29.40 10.90
CA GLN A 39 -0.69 28.84 10.88
C GLN A 39 -1.28 28.71 12.29
N LEU A 40 -0.46 28.39 13.30
CA LEU A 40 -0.89 28.43 14.71
C LEU A 40 -1.25 29.85 15.18
N TRP A 41 -0.77 30.87 14.49
CA TRP A 41 -1.04 32.29 14.74
C TRP A 41 -2.40 32.73 14.17
N HIS A 42 -2.95 31.98 13.25
CA HIS A 42 -4.28 32.22 12.75
C HIS A 42 -5.34 31.95 13.83
N THR A 43 -5.04 31.10 14.82
CA THR A 43 -5.74 30.99 16.12
C THR A 43 -6.03 32.35 16.78
N ASN A 44 -5.17 33.34 16.51
CA ASN A 44 -5.19 34.69 17.04
C ASN A 44 -6.10 35.65 16.22
N MET A 45 -6.41 35.36 14.96
CA MET A 45 -7.37 36.13 14.13
C MET A 45 -8.81 36.01 14.64
N SER A 46 -9.05 34.90 15.31
CA SER A 46 -10.29 34.48 15.93
C SER A 46 -10.60 35.31 17.16
N ILE A 47 -9.55 35.80 17.81
CA ILE A 47 -9.58 36.76 18.91
C ILE A 47 -9.93 38.18 18.40
N GLN A 48 -9.46 38.60 17.22
CA GLN A 48 -9.84 39.89 16.59
C GLN A 48 -11.29 39.93 16.04
N PHE A 49 -11.85 38.79 15.64
CA PHE A 49 -13.25 38.68 15.23
C PHE A 49 -14.23 38.96 16.39
N MET A 50 -13.85 38.66 17.63
CA MET A 50 -14.60 39.09 18.83
C MET A 50 -14.62 40.61 18.96
N ASP A 51 -13.44 41.22 18.83
CA ASP A 51 -13.20 42.64 19.09
C ASP A 51 -14.00 43.55 18.15
N THR A 52 -14.20 43.11 16.90
CA THR A 52 -14.95 43.85 15.87
C THR A 52 -16.48 43.64 15.93
N THR A 53 -16.93 42.48 16.43
CA THR A 53 -18.37 42.12 16.50
C THR A 53 -19.06 42.73 17.73
N LEU A 54 -18.33 42.84 18.84
CA LEU A 54 -18.84 43.41 20.09
C LEU A 54 -18.90 44.95 20.07
N THR A 55 -18.08 45.60 19.24
CA THR A 55 -18.02 47.07 19.10
C THR A 55 -19.11 47.67 18.22
N ARG A 56 -19.86 46.86 17.45
CA ARG A 56 -20.93 47.34 16.55
C ARG A 56 -22.36 47.11 17.06
N ILE A 57 -22.52 46.41 18.19
CA ILE A 57 -23.83 46.09 18.73
C ILE A 57 -23.97 46.74 20.10
N ASN A 58 -24.74 47.82 20.13
CA ASN A 58 -25.27 48.37 21.37
C ASN A 58 -26.48 47.52 21.78
N ASN A 59 -26.54 47.14 23.05
CA ASN A 59 -27.58 46.31 23.68
C ASN A 59 -27.54 44.81 23.33
N ILE A 60 -26.40 44.17 23.59
CA ILE A 60 -26.29 42.72 23.78
C ILE A 60 -26.42 42.41 25.27
N GLN A 61 -27.25 41.42 25.61
CA GLN A 61 -27.41 40.94 26.98
C GLN A 61 -26.44 39.77 27.27
N LYS A 62 -25.88 39.84 28.47
CA LYS A 62 -24.64 39.19 28.93
C LYS A 62 -24.56 37.67 28.70
N ASN A 63 -25.70 37.01 28.73
CA ASN A 63 -25.87 35.57 28.50
C ASN A 63 -25.47 35.16 27.06
N GLN A 64 -25.42 36.11 26.10
CA GLN A 64 -24.96 35.90 24.72
C GLN A 64 -23.44 36.13 24.53
N TYR A 65 -22.78 36.84 25.45
CA TYR A 65 -21.33 37.15 25.42
C TYR A 65 -20.45 35.91 25.66
N GLN A 66 -20.93 35.01 26.51
CA GLN A 66 -20.29 33.72 26.79
C GLN A 66 -20.29 32.80 25.55
N VAL A 67 -21.30 32.93 24.67
CA VAL A 67 -21.41 32.23 23.37
C VAL A 67 -20.43 32.78 22.32
N TYR A 68 -20.15 34.09 22.32
CA TYR A 68 -19.17 34.72 21.40
C TYR A 68 -17.70 34.39 21.75
N ALA A 69 -17.38 34.21 23.04
CA ALA A 69 -16.03 33.82 23.47
C ALA A 69 -15.70 32.35 23.14
N SER A 70 -16.65 31.44 23.37
CA SER A 70 -16.54 30.04 22.93
C SER A 70 -16.44 29.89 21.40
N THR A 71 -17.10 30.77 20.62
CA THR A 71 -17.03 30.84 19.13
C THR A 71 -15.66 31.28 18.60
N SER A 72 -14.82 31.87 19.45
CA SER A 72 -13.55 32.47 19.04
C SER A 72 -12.36 31.57 19.32
N VAL A 73 -12.51 30.68 20.30
CA VAL A 73 -11.68 29.47 20.45
C VAL A 73 -11.96 28.50 19.28
N MET A 74 -13.17 28.53 18.71
CA MET A 74 -13.57 27.76 17.52
C MET A 74 -13.07 28.36 16.18
N LEU A 75 -13.11 29.69 15.98
CA LEU A 75 -12.46 30.36 14.84
C LEU A 75 -10.94 30.16 14.86
N ALA A 76 -10.39 29.88 16.04
CA ALA A 76 -8.98 29.65 16.28
C ALA A 76 -8.45 28.40 15.57
N ALA A 77 -9.31 27.38 15.58
CA ALA A 77 -9.16 26.17 14.82
C ALA A 77 -9.31 26.38 13.29
N LYS A 78 -9.92 27.47 12.81
CA LYS A 78 -10.25 27.65 11.38
C LYS A 78 -9.27 28.49 10.58
N ALA A 79 -8.65 29.45 11.22
CA ALA A 79 -7.70 30.33 10.58
C ALA A 79 -6.40 29.56 10.24
N ILE A 80 -6.13 28.43 10.92
CA ILE A 80 -5.15 27.41 10.52
C ILE A 80 -5.34 26.92 9.05
N GLU A 81 -6.49 27.14 8.38
CA GLU A 81 -6.78 26.62 7.02
C GLU A 81 -6.82 27.66 5.86
N LEU A 82 -6.87 28.99 6.07
CA LEU A 82 -7.03 29.95 4.96
C LEU A 82 -6.11 31.18 5.12
N ASP A 83 -5.05 31.37 4.32
CA ASP A 83 -5.16 31.87 2.95
C ASP A 83 -6.37 31.31 2.13
N PHE A 84 -7.49 32.07 2.16
CA PHE A 84 -8.67 32.13 1.24
C PHE A 84 -9.98 31.25 1.33
N LYS A 85 -11.06 31.83 1.93
CA LYS A 85 -12.54 31.92 1.61
C LYS A 85 -13.56 30.70 1.59
N ILE A 86 -14.72 30.83 2.32
CA ILE A 86 -16.18 30.38 2.10
C ILE A 86 -16.89 29.53 3.25
N PRO A 87 -18.25 29.62 3.53
CA PRO A 87 -18.89 29.43 4.87
C PRO A 87 -19.68 28.12 5.18
N PHE A 88 -19.86 27.81 6.49
CA PHE A 88 -20.11 26.46 7.10
C PHE A 88 -21.42 26.27 7.91
N ILE A 89 -22.11 27.33 8.33
CA ILE A 89 -23.13 27.25 9.41
C ILE A 89 -24.51 26.63 9.04
N PRO A 90 -25.05 26.71 7.81
CA PRO A 90 -26.40 26.20 7.51
C PRO A 90 -26.61 24.67 7.60
N LYS A 91 -25.54 23.86 7.69
CA LYS A 91 -25.63 22.38 7.60
C LYS A 91 -25.67 21.65 8.96
N LEU A 92 -25.25 22.29 10.04
CA LEU A 92 -25.12 21.65 11.36
C LEU A 92 -26.45 21.51 12.11
N MET A 93 -27.47 22.29 11.74
CA MET A 93 -28.77 22.28 12.42
C MET A 93 -29.65 21.04 12.11
N GLN A 94 -29.19 20.11 11.27
CA GLN A 94 -30.00 18.97 10.82
C GLN A 94 -29.80 17.66 11.59
N ALA A 95 -28.84 17.56 12.52
CA ALA A 95 -28.44 16.24 13.03
C ALA A 95 -28.00 16.24 14.50
N SER A 96 -28.93 16.03 15.44
CA SER A 96 -28.62 15.35 16.69
C SER A 96 -29.90 15.03 17.50
N ASP A 97 -30.36 13.79 17.41
CA ASP A 97 -31.10 13.12 18.49
C ASP A 97 -30.14 12.11 19.15
N LEU A 98 -30.06 12.05 20.49
CA LEU A 98 -29.81 10.84 21.33
C LEU A 98 -29.41 11.21 22.78
N ASP A 99 -29.99 10.48 23.74
CA ASP A 99 -30.40 10.95 25.08
C ASP A 99 -29.76 10.19 26.28
N GLN A 100 -28.59 9.54 26.12
CA GLN A 100 -28.08 8.59 27.14
C GLN A 100 -26.67 8.87 27.74
N SER A 101 -26.03 10.00 27.46
CA SER A 101 -24.69 10.34 28.00
C SER A 101 -24.70 11.25 29.25
N HIS A 102 -25.88 11.62 29.75
CA HIS A 102 -26.05 12.77 30.65
C HIS A 102 -25.57 12.56 32.10
N GLN A 103 -25.61 11.33 32.63
CA GLN A 103 -25.34 11.04 34.05
C GLN A 103 -23.84 10.88 34.37
N THR A 104 -23.04 10.39 33.43
CA THR A 104 -21.59 10.21 33.62
C THR A 104 -20.85 11.56 33.59
N LEU A 105 -21.29 12.46 32.71
CA LEU A 105 -20.77 13.83 32.61
C LEU A 105 -21.09 14.66 33.86
N GLN A 106 -22.27 14.47 34.46
CA GLN A 106 -22.68 15.12 35.71
C GLN A 106 -21.82 14.74 36.91
N LYS A 107 -21.38 13.47 37.01
CA LYS A 107 -20.54 13.00 38.12
C LYS A 107 -19.14 13.61 38.06
N ILE A 108 -18.56 13.68 36.86
CA ILE A 108 -17.25 14.28 36.60
C ILE A 108 -17.29 15.79 36.87
N GLU A 109 -18.37 16.48 36.50
CA GLU A 109 -18.57 17.91 36.78
C GLU A 109 -18.59 18.20 38.30
N ASN A 110 -19.21 17.34 39.11
CA ASN A 110 -19.28 17.52 40.57
C ASN A 110 -17.92 17.33 41.28
N ASP A 111 -17.10 16.38 40.83
CA ASP A 111 -15.77 16.12 41.40
C ASP A 111 -14.79 17.28 41.12
N TYR A 112 -14.90 17.91 39.94
CA TYR A 112 -14.11 19.08 39.56
C TYR A 112 -14.46 20.35 40.33
N ILE A 113 -15.74 20.53 40.69
CA ILE A 113 -16.22 21.69 41.45
C ILE A 113 -15.69 21.67 42.89
N LEU A 114 -15.64 20.49 43.52
CA LEU A 114 -15.13 20.30 44.89
C LEU A 114 -13.62 20.59 44.98
N LEU A 115 -12.86 20.15 43.99
CA LEU A 115 -11.40 20.35 43.93
C LEU A 115 -11.04 21.84 43.72
N THR A 116 -11.81 22.52 42.87
CA THR A 116 -11.60 23.94 42.53
C THR A 116 -11.93 24.87 43.71
N SER A 117 -12.87 24.49 44.56
CA SER A 117 -13.27 25.31 45.73
C SER A 117 -12.30 25.20 46.90
N LEU A 118 -11.64 24.05 47.11
CA LEU A 118 -10.57 23.88 48.11
C LEU A 118 -9.31 24.71 47.79
N LEU A 119 -9.05 24.96 46.50
CA LEU A 119 -7.89 25.73 46.02
C LEU A 119 -8.06 27.25 46.14
N LEU A 120 -9.29 27.74 46.30
CA LEU A 120 -9.61 29.19 46.31
C LEU A 120 -9.50 29.84 47.70
N GLU A 121 -9.50 29.09 48.79
CA GLU A 121 -9.46 29.64 50.17
C GLU A 121 -8.04 29.86 50.74
N GLN A 122 -6.99 29.44 50.03
CA GLN A 122 -5.61 29.70 50.46
C GLN A 122 -4.98 30.83 49.65
N SER A 123 -4.86 32.01 50.29
CA SER A 123 -4.32 33.25 49.71
C SER A 123 -2.83 33.19 49.31
N SER A 124 -2.13 32.08 49.59
CA SER A 124 -0.76 31.83 49.16
C SER A 124 -0.63 31.27 47.74
N PHE A 125 -1.73 30.88 47.08
CA PHE A 125 -1.70 30.37 45.71
C PHE A 125 -1.61 31.45 44.62
N TYR A 126 -1.44 32.71 45.01
CA TYR A 126 -1.34 33.84 44.08
C TYR A 126 -0.07 33.88 43.21
N GLN A 127 0.77 32.84 43.25
CA GLN A 127 2.02 32.85 42.49
C GLN A 127 2.21 31.84 41.38
N TYR A 128 1.36 30.82 41.17
CA TYR A 128 1.51 29.97 39.98
C TYR A 128 0.19 29.35 39.47
N ASP A 129 0.14 29.24 38.14
CA ASP A 129 -0.66 28.35 37.29
C ASP A 129 -1.88 28.93 36.53
N GLN A 130 -1.82 28.79 35.20
CA GLN A 130 -2.81 29.25 34.20
C GLN A 130 -4.16 28.53 34.35
N SER A 131 -4.16 27.37 35.01
CA SER A 131 -5.34 26.54 35.28
C SER A 131 -6.30 27.18 36.29
N VAL A 132 -5.74 27.87 37.31
CA VAL A 132 -6.50 28.58 38.35
C VAL A 132 -7.17 29.83 37.77
N VAL A 133 -6.50 30.50 36.83
CA VAL A 133 -7.04 31.66 36.11
C VAL A 133 -8.20 31.25 35.18
N ALA A 134 -8.07 30.11 34.47
CA ALA A 134 -9.12 29.58 33.60
C ALA A 134 -10.38 29.12 34.37
N ALA A 135 -10.20 28.42 35.51
CA ALA A 135 -11.30 28.00 36.37
C ALA A 135 -12.00 29.19 37.07
N SER A 136 -11.23 30.20 37.47
CA SER A 136 -11.75 31.44 38.05
C SER A 136 -12.59 32.26 37.04
N CYS A 137 -12.19 32.26 35.77
CA CYS A 137 -12.95 32.90 34.68
C CYS A 137 -14.31 32.21 34.44
N VAL A 138 -14.38 30.88 34.52
CA VAL A 138 -15.63 30.11 34.33
C VAL A 138 -16.58 30.24 35.53
N ALA A 139 -16.05 30.23 36.75
CA ALA A 139 -16.83 30.42 37.98
C ALA A 139 -17.44 31.83 38.09
N PHE A 140 -16.67 32.86 37.72
CA PHE A 140 -17.13 34.25 37.65
C PHE A 140 -18.26 34.44 36.63
N LEU A 141 -18.20 33.74 35.49
CA LEU A 141 -19.22 33.76 34.44
C LEU A 141 -20.55 33.09 34.84
N ARG A 142 -20.53 32.14 35.79
CA ARG A 142 -21.73 31.46 36.31
C ARG A 142 -22.37 32.22 37.50
N LYS A 143 -21.57 32.91 38.33
CA LYS A 143 -22.04 33.78 39.44
C LYS A 143 -22.94 34.93 38.97
N ILE A 144 -22.71 35.45 37.75
CA ILE A 144 -23.47 36.59 37.18
C ILE A 144 -24.84 36.15 36.62
N ASN A 145 -25.09 34.85 36.47
CA ASN A 145 -26.35 34.29 35.94
C ASN A 145 -27.33 33.83 37.05
N GLY A 146 -27.14 34.29 38.29
CA GLY A 146 -28.21 34.37 39.29
C GLY A 146 -28.69 33.05 39.91
N VAL A 147 -27.90 31.99 39.89
CA VAL A 147 -28.29 30.70 40.50
C VAL A 147 -27.59 30.50 41.85
N GLN A 148 -28.24 30.94 42.91
CA GLN A 148 -28.08 30.36 44.24
C GLN A 148 -29.42 30.51 44.98
N PRO A 149 -29.95 29.44 45.63
CA PRO A 149 -29.59 29.23 47.04
C PRO A 149 -29.79 27.78 47.56
N VAL A 150 -28.72 27.03 47.87
CA VAL A 150 -28.81 25.87 48.80
C VAL A 150 -27.58 25.72 49.71
N TRP A 151 -26.41 26.24 49.33
CA TRP A 151 -25.16 25.85 50.01
C TRP A 151 -24.50 26.88 50.94
N ASN A 152 -25.19 27.98 51.28
CA ASN A 152 -24.70 28.89 52.32
C ASN A 152 -24.63 28.26 53.72
N GLN A 153 -25.27 27.10 53.96
CA GLN A 153 -25.26 26.45 55.27
C GLN A 153 -24.12 25.44 55.49
N LYS A 154 -23.48 24.91 54.43
CA LYS A 154 -22.45 23.85 54.57
C LYS A 154 -21.01 24.33 54.42
N LEU A 155 -20.78 25.51 53.86
CA LEU A 155 -19.43 26.10 53.75
C LEU A 155 -18.83 26.57 55.08
N ASN A 156 -19.65 26.82 56.11
CA ASN A 156 -19.16 27.23 57.44
C ASN A 156 -18.38 26.14 58.20
N VAL A 157 -18.39 24.88 57.74
CA VAL A 157 -17.68 23.77 58.41
C VAL A 157 -16.25 23.59 57.89
N ILE A 158 -15.98 23.97 56.63
CA ILE A 158 -14.67 23.76 55.97
C ILE A 158 -13.64 24.82 56.41
N HIS A 159 -14.10 26.00 56.83
CA HIS A 159 -13.20 27.09 57.24
C HIS A 159 -12.28 26.74 58.44
N ASN A 160 -12.57 25.66 59.18
CA ASN A 160 -11.92 25.39 60.47
C ASN A 160 -10.88 24.26 60.52
N ASN A 161 -10.51 23.55 59.44
CA ASN A 161 -9.42 22.56 59.52
C ASN A 161 -8.56 22.49 58.24
N GLN A 162 -7.23 22.57 58.44
CA GLN A 162 -6.16 22.62 57.42
C GLN A 162 -6.13 21.38 56.50
N VAL A 163 -6.01 21.58 55.19
CA VAL A 163 -6.06 20.53 54.15
C VAL A 163 -4.67 19.92 53.87
N ASP A 164 -4.58 18.59 53.77
CA ASP A 164 -3.37 17.81 53.43
C ASP A 164 -3.14 17.76 51.91
N MET A 165 -2.00 18.29 51.47
CA MET A 165 -1.59 18.45 50.07
C MET A 165 -1.44 17.12 49.31
N ASN A 166 -1.15 16.00 49.99
CA ASN A 166 -0.96 14.71 49.34
C ASN A 166 -2.27 14.10 48.81
N GLN A 167 -3.40 14.35 49.48
CA GLN A 167 -4.71 13.89 49.00
C GLN A 167 -5.16 14.65 47.74
N MET A 168 -4.86 15.95 47.67
CA MET A 168 -5.19 16.78 46.50
C MET A 168 -4.40 16.36 45.26
N TYR A 169 -3.11 16.07 45.41
CA TYR A 169 -2.24 15.62 44.33
C TYR A 169 -2.67 14.27 43.74
N ASN A 170 -3.10 13.34 44.60
CA ASN A 170 -3.61 12.04 44.17
C ASN A 170 -4.93 12.13 43.40
N CYS A 171 -5.86 13.02 43.81
CA CYS A 171 -7.09 13.28 43.06
C CYS A 171 -6.82 13.89 41.67
N LEU A 172 -5.90 14.85 41.56
CA LEU A 172 -5.53 15.47 40.29
C LEU A 172 -4.91 14.46 39.32
N ASN A 173 -4.02 13.59 39.80
CA ASN A 173 -3.42 12.54 38.99
C ASN A 173 -4.44 11.50 38.49
N GLU A 174 -5.41 11.11 39.31
CA GLU A 174 -6.48 10.20 38.86
C GLU A 174 -7.35 10.80 37.76
N ILE A 175 -7.66 12.09 37.86
CA ILE A 175 -8.50 12.80 36.90
C ILE A 175 -7.76 12.94 35.55
N ILE A 176 -6.49 13.34 35.57
CA ILE A 176 -5.64 13.43 34.37
C ILE A 176 -5.50 12.05 33.70
N LEU A 177 -5.31 10.97 34.47
CA LEU A 177 -5.22 9.61 33.93
C LEU A 177 -6.54 9.11 33.33
N LYS A 178 -7.69 9.54 33.86
CA LYS A 178 -9.03 9.24 33.31
C LYS A 178 -9.30 10.04 32.03
N GLU A 179 -8.95 11.32 31.98
CA GLU A 179 -9.08 12.13 30.76
C GLU A 179 -8.13 11.67 29.64
N LEU A 180 -6.89 11.30 29.96
CA LEU A 180 -5.97 10.71 28.99
C LEU A 180 -6.49 9.38 28.43
N LYS A 181 -7.25 8.59 29.22
CA LYS A 181 -7.94 7.39 28.73
C LYS A 181 -9.09 7.73 27.78
N VAL A 182 -9.85 8.78 28.05
CA VAL A 182 -10.95 9.25 27.18
C VAL A 182 -10.41 9.86 25.88
N ILE A 183 -9.35 10.66 25.94
CA ILE A 183 -8.67 11.23 24.75
C ILE A 183 -8.08 10.10 23.89
N LYS A 184 -7.44 9.09 24.50
CA LYS A 184 -7.00 7.89 23.77
C LYS A 184 -8.16 7.14 23.12
N MET A 185 -9.33 7.10 23.76
CA MET A 185 -10.56 6.54 23.18
C MET A 185 -11.09 7.37 21.98
N PHE A 186 -11.01 8.70 22.05
CA PHE A 186 -11.44 9.60 20.97
C PHE A 186 -10.47 9.62 19.77
N ASP A 187 -9.16 9.61 20.01
CA ASP A 187 -8.14 9.52 18.95
C ASP A 187 -8.18 8.15 18.25
N PHE A 188 -8.48 7.09 19.00
CA PHE A 188 -8.79 5.77 18.45
C PHE A 188 -10.06 5.78 17.60
N ASN A 189 -11.13 6.47 18.03
CA ASN A 189 -12.39 6.58 17.28
C ASN A 189 -12.31 7.46 16.02
N TYR A 190 -11.46 8.50 15.99
CA TYR A 190 -11.32 9.38 14.82
C TYR A 190 -10.47 8.75 13.70
N LYS A 191 -9.35 8.09 14.07
CA LYS A 191 -8.55 7.31 13.10
C LYS A 191 -9.34 6.14 12.53
N THR A 192 -10.11 5.43 13.36
CA THR A 192 -10.99 4.35 12.88
C THR A 192 -12.13 4.87 12.01
N HIS A 193 -12.75 6.03 12.29
CA HIS A 193 -13.83 6.57 11.45
C HIS A 193 -13.38 7.01 10.04
N HIS A 194 -12.24 7.70 9.91
CA HIS A 194 -11.76 8.13 8.58
C HIS A 194 -11.28 6.94 7.74
N LEU A 195 -10.57 5.99 8.34
CA LEU A 195 -10.17 4.74 7.70
C LEU A 195 -11.39 3.90 7.31
N HIS A 196 -12.37 3.76 8.20
CA HIS A 196 -13.61 3.05 7.92
C HIS A 196 -14.39 3.71 6.78
N ASN A 197 -14.44 5.04 6.71
CA ASN A 197 -15.09 5.76 5.61
C ASN A 197 -14.35 5.59 4.27
N MET A 198 -13.01 5.67 4.25
CA MET A 198 -12.23 5.38 3.04
C MET A 198 -12.35 3.92 2.60
N GLN A 199 -12.41 2.99 3.57
CA GLN A 199 -12.62 1.57 3.31
C GLN A 199 -14.03 1.32 2.76
N ILE A 200 -15.06 1.93 3.36
CA ILE A 200 -16.43 1.91 2.84
C ILE A 200 -16.49 2.51 1.43
N GLU A 201 -15.79 3.62 1.16
CA GLU A 201 -15.73 4.21 -0.18
C GLU A 201 -14.99 3.30 -1.18
N ALA A 202 -13.91 2.63 -0.76
CA ALA A 202 -13.19 1.67 -1.59
C ALA A 202 -14.02 0.39 -1.84
N GLU A 203 -14.77 -0.09 -0.85
CA GLU A 203 -15.71 -1.21 -0.97
C GLU A 203 -16.94 -0.83 -1.82
N LYS A 204 -17.31 0.45 -1.84
CA LYS A 204 -18.33 1.01 -2.73
C LYS A 204 -17.82 1.32 -4.14
N ARG A 205 -16.52 1.23 -4.42
CA ARG A 205 -16.01 1.47 -5.77
C ARG A 205 -16.46 0.33 -6.67
N ASP A 206 -17.36 0.66 -7.58
CA ASP A 206 -17.77 -0.20 -8.69
C ASP A 206 -16.72 -0.21 -9.83
N ILE A 207 -15.43 -0.17 -9.46
CA ILE A 207 -14.27 -0.12 -10.35
C ILE A 207 -13.36 -1.33 -10.08
N TYR A 208 -13.17 -2.16 -11.09
CA TYR A 208 -12.36 -3.37 -11.04
C TYR A 208 -11.23 -3.29 -12.06
N THR A 209 -9.99 -3.38 -11.57
CA THR A 209 -8.80 -3.42 -12.43
C THR A 209 -8.46 -4.86 -12.83
N PHE A 210 -8.17 -5.06 -14.12
CA PHE A 210 -7.66 -6.31 -14.68
C PHE A 210 -6.18 -6.20 -15.07
N SER A 211 -5.46 -5.31 -14.39
CA SER A 211 -4.07 -4.99 -14.70
C SER A 211 -3.18 -6.25 -14.66
N PRO A 212 -2.34 -6.45 -15.68
CA PRO A 212 -1.40 -7.57 -15.80
C PRO A 212 -0.18 -7.45 -14.88
N GLY A 213 0.01 -6.31 -14.21
CA GLY A 213 1.17 -5.98 -13.38
C GLY A 213 1.53 -4.49 -13.48
N PRO A 214 1.47 -3.70 -12.39
CA PRO A 214 1.08 -4.10 -11.03
C PRO A 214 -0.37 -4.56 -10.93
N CYS A 215 -0.61 -5.69 -10.28
CA CYS A 215 -1.93 -6.31 -10.12
C CYS A 215 -2.81 -5.61 -9.07
N SER A 216 -4.07 -6.02 -8.99
CA SER A 216 -4.96 -5.61 -7.90
C SER A 216 -4.43 -6.13 -6.56
N LEU A 217 -4.30 -5.24 -5.58
CA LEU A 217 -3.89 -5.59 -4.21
C LEU A 217 -5.16 -5.82 -3.36
N PRO A 218 -5.29 -6.93 -2.60
CA PRO A 218 -6.45 -7.11 -1.72
C PRO A 218 -6.59 -5.96 -0.72
N LEU A 219 -7.82 -5.53 -0.42
CA LEU A 219 -8.09 -4.40 0.48
C LEU A 219 -7.47 -4.60 1.88
N GLN A 220 -7.51 -5.83 2.39
CA GLN A 220 -6.87 -6.18 3.67
C GLN A 220 -5.35 -5.97 3.65
N VAL A 221 -4.71 -6.23 2.51
CA VAL A 221 -3.28 -5.99 2.30
C VAL A 221 -3.01 -4.49 2.15
N GLN A 222 -3.86 -3.77 1.41
CA GLN A 222 -3.78 -2.31 1.27
C GLN A 222 -3.85 -1.61 2.63
N ASN A 223 -4.82 -1.98 3.48
CA ASN A 223 -5.01 -1.37 4.80
C ASN A 223 -3.79 -1.59 5.69
N ARG A 224 -3.28 -2.82 5.77
CA ARG A 224 -2.05 -3.12 6.54
C ARG A 224 -0.84 -2.34 6.03
N CYS A 225 -0.69 -2.23 4.70
CA CYS A 225 0.38 -1.41 4.11
C CYS A 225 0.20 0.06 4.50
N TYR A 226 -1.01 0.61 4.41
CA TYR A 226 -1.32 1.99 4.76
C TYR A 226 -1.01 2.30 6.23
N ASP A 227 -1.48 1.46 7.17
CA ASP A 227 -1.26 1.67 8.60
C ASP A 227 0.24 1.75 8.94
N SER A 228 1.04 0.91 8.28
CA SER A 228 2.49 0.87 8.49
C SER A 228 3.25 2.12 8.03
N LEU A 229 2.65 2.99 7.21
CA LEU A 229 3.32 4.18 6.68
C LEU A 229 3.56 5.25 7.74
N PHE A 230 2.76 5.28 8.79
CA PHE A 230 2.86 6.30 9.85
C PHE A 230 3.40 5.75 11.15
N THR A 231 3.01 4.52 11.52
CA THR A 231 3.58 3.81 12.66
C THR A 231 3.48 2.32 12.39
N PHE A 232 4.62 1.64 12.39
CA PHE A 232 4.64 0.19 12.37
C PHE A 232 4.29 -0.31 13.77
N GLN A 233 3.09 -0.87 13.91
CA GLN A 233 2.57 -1.31 15.21
C GLN A 233 2.67 -0.16 16.24
N ASP A 234 3.09 -0.47 17.46
CA ASP A 234 3.22 0.51 18.56
C ASP A 234 4.65 1.10 18.66
N THR A 235 5.48 0.94 17.62
CA THR A 235 6.87 1.41 17.64
C THR A 235 7.00 2.93 17.54
N GLY A 236 5.99 3.60 16.97
CA GLY A 236 6.04 5.03 16.64
C GLY A 236 6.95 5.36 15.44
N ILE A 237 7.48 4.35 14.74
CA ILE A 237 8.39 4.50 13.59
C ILE A 237 7.67 4.04 12.32
N SER A 238 7.82 4.77 11.21
CA SER A 238 7.27 4.34 9.93
C SER A 238 7.99 3.10 9.40
N ALA A 239 7.27 2.19 8.73
CA ALA A 239 7.91 1.07 8.01
C ALA A 239 8.88 1.53 6.90
N LEU A 240 8.78 2.80 6.45
CA LEU A 240 9.71 3.42 5.52
C LEU A 240 11.04 3.86 6.16
N GLU A 241 11.07 3.98 7.49
CA GLU A 241 12.21 4.51 8.25
C GLU A 241 13.04 3.41 8.91
N PHE A 242 12.69 2.14 8.68
CA PHE A 242 13.40 1.03 9.29
C PHE A 242 14.85 0.95 8.81
N SER A 243 15.75 0.98 9.78
CA SER A 243 17.12 0.52 9.58
C SER A 243 17.12 -1.01 9.47
N VAL A 244 17.96 -1.53 8.59
CA VAL A 244 18.10 -2.98 8.40
C VAL A 244 18.64 -3.69 9.64
N ASP A 245 19.27 -2.93 10.55
CA ASP A 245 19.78 -3.43 11.81
C ASP A 245 18.77 -3.48 12.95
N GLN A 246 17.65 -2.77 12.81
CA GLN A 246 16.60 -2.76 13.82
C GLN A 246 15.96 -4.15 13.94
N PHE A 247 15.63 -4.51 15.18
CA PHE A 247 15.04 -5.80 15.52
C PHE A 247 13.73 -6.02 14.75
N GLU A 248 12.90 -4.98 14.66
CA GLU A 248 11.62 -4.98 13.97
C GLU A 248 11.76 -5.40 12.51
N TYR A 249 12.74 -4.83 11.79
CA TYR A 249 12.96 -5.20 10.40
C TYR A 249 13.50 -6.61 10.25
N LYS A 250 14.47 -7.01 11.08
CA LYS A 250 15.03 -8.37 11.06
C LYS A 250 13.93 -9.42 11.27
N GLU A 251 12.98 -9.14 12.17
CA GLU A 251 11.80 -9.98 12.40
C GLU A 251 10.84 -9.99 11.20
N ILE A 252 10.55 -8.85 10.56
CA ILE A 252 9.71 -8.81 9.35
C ILE A 252 10.36 -9.62 8.23
N HIS A 253 11.66 -9.47 8.02
CA HIS A 253 12.40 -10.18 6.98
C HIS A 253 12.36 -11.70 7.23
N LYS A 254 12.64 -12.12 8.47
CA LYS A 254 12.57 -13.52 8.89
C LYS A 254 11.16 -14.09 8.69
N LYS A 255 10.13 -13.42 9.21
CA LYS A 255 8.73 -13.84 9.07
C LYS A 255 8.30 -13.90 7.61
N CYS A 256 8.76 -12.98 6.76
CA CYS A 256 8.51 -13.04 5.33
C CYS A 256 9.03 -14.36 4.72
N LYS A 257 10.27 -14.75 5.05
CA LYS A 257 10.83 -16.04 4.61
C LYS A 257 10.04 -17.23 5.16
N GLU A 258 9.67 -17.21 6.44
CA GLU A 258 8.90 -18.29 7.08
C GLU A 258 7.50 -18.45 6.46
N GLU A 259 6.79 -17.34 6.24
CA GLU A 259 5.47 -17.35 5.61
C GLU A 259 5.52 -17.85 4.16
N LEU A 260 6.59 -17.51 3.42
CA LEU A 260 6.84 -18.03 2.08
C LEU A 260 7.11 -19.54 2.10
N ILE A 261 7.92 -20.02 3.05
CA ILE A 261 8.19 -21.44 3.25
C ILE A 261 6.90 -22.20 3.53
N ASN A 262 6.09 -21.68 4.46
CA ASN A 262 4.82 -22.28 4.86
C ASN A 262 3.80 -22.29 3.71
N LEU A 263 3.66 -21.19 2.97
CA LEU A 263 2.68 -21.08 1.90
C LEU A 263 2.95 -22.08 0.77
N PHE A 264 4.22 -22.29 0.43
CA PHE A 264 4.63 -23.07 -0.74
C PHE A 264 5.19 -24.45 -0.41
N ASP A 265 5.10 -24.89 0.84
CA ASP A 265 5.72 -26.15 1.32
C ASP A 265 7.21 -26.24 0.90
N ILE A 266 7.98 -25.15 1.03
CA ILE A 266 9.38 -25.11 0.60
C ILE A 266 10.22 -26.00 1.51
N PRO A 267 10.91 -27.04 0.98
CA PRO A 267 11.70 -27.93 1.82
C PRO A 267 12.98 -27.24 2.30
N SER A 268 13.52 -27.73 3.42
CA SER A 268 14.74 -27.19 4.07
C SER A 268 16.00 -27.26 3.19
N THR A 269 15.95 -27.98 2.07
CA THR A 269 16.99 -28.06 1.04
C THR A 269 17.06 -26.81 0.14
N PHE A 270 16.12 -25.88 0.27
CA PHE A 270 16.08 -24.60 -0.44
C PHE A 270 16.30 -23.42 0.50
N GLU A 271 16.77 -22.32 -0.07
CA GLU A 271 16.76 -20.99 0.53
C GLU A 271 15.75 -20.09 -0.16
N VAL A 272 15.20 -19.16 0.62
CA VAL A 272 14.35 -18.07 0.12
C VAL A 272 15.20 -16.81 -0.01
N LEU A 273 15.26 -16.27 -1.22
CA LEU A 273 15.93 -15.01 -1.55
C LEU A 273 14.88 -13.91 -1.71
N LEU A 274 15.10 -12.78 -1.04
CA LEU A 274 14.32 -11.55 -1.20
C LEU A 274 15.21 -10.52 -1.89
N MET A 275 14.90 -10.22 -3.15
CA MET A 275 15.76 -9.47 -4.06
C MET A 275 15.03 -8.27 -4.65
N GLU A 276 15.76 -7.29 -5.17
CA GLU A 276 15.20 -6.21 -5.99
C GLU A 276 15.51 -6.44 -7.49
N GLY A 277 15.14 -5.48 -8.34
CA GLY A 277 15.37 -5.56 -9.79
C GLY A 277 14.35 -6.44 -10.54
N GLY A 278 13.41 -7.05 -9.82
CA GLY A 278 12.36 -7.89 -10.39
C GLY A 278 12.89 -9.14 -11.09
N ALA A 279 12.03 -9.79 -11.88
CA ALA A 279 12.40 -10.96 -12.68
C ALA A 279 13.52 -10.67 -13.70
N HIS A 280 13.69 -9.40 -14.10
CA HIS A 280 14.74 -9.00 -15.04
C HIS A 280 16.15 -9.20 -14.51
N LEU A 281 16.39 -8.95 -13.22
CA LEU A 281 17.67 -9.29 -12.60
C LEU A 281 17.86 -10.81 -12.48
N LEU A 282 16.77 -11.57 -12.34
CA LEU A 282 16.84 -13.03 -12.30
C LEU A 282 17.14 -13.65 -13.66
N ASN A 283 16.74 -13.01 -14.77
CA ASN A 283 17.13 -13.43 -16.11
C ASN A 283 18.66 -13.43 -16.32
N SER A 284 19.40 -12.58 -15.62
CA SER A 284 20.88 -12.55 -15.66
C SER A 284 21.52 -13.30 -14.50
N SER A 285 21.01 -13.18 -13.27
CA SER A 285 21.61 -13.87 -12.12
C SER A 285 21.46 -15.39 -12.18
N VAL A 286 20.39 -15.93 -12.75
CA VAL A 286 20.24 -17.39 -12.93
C VAL A 286 21.43 -18.01 -13.68
N PRO A 287 21.74 -17.61 -14.92
CA PRO A 287 22.88 -18.18 -15.63
C PRO A 287 24.22 -17.84 -14.96
N LEU A 288 24.37 -16.63 -14.40
CA LEU A 288 25.58 -16.24 -13.67
C LEU A 288 25.87 -17.09 -12.42
N ASN A 289 24.84 -17.64 -11.77
CA ASN A 289 25.01 -18.48 -10.57
C ASN A 289 25.10 -19.98 -10.88
N LEU A 290 24.60 -20.41 -12.05
CA LEU A 290 24.42 -21.84 -12.34
C LEU A 290 25.25 -22.38 -13.50
N LEU A 291 25.80 -21.51 -14.34
CA LEU A 291 26.77 -21.86 -15.37
C LEU A 291 28.16 -21.46 -14.87
N ASN A 292 29.13 -22.37 -14.90
CA ASN A 292 30.48 -22.05 -14.41
C ASN A 292 31.23 -21.13 -15.39
N ASP A 293 31.01 -21.30 -16.68
CA ASP A 293 31.62 -20.52 -17.76
C ASP A 293 30.80 -20.60 -19.05
N GLN A 294 31.37 -20.12 -20.16
CA GLN A 294 30.72 -20.08 -21.48
C GLN A 294 30.58 -21.46 -22.15
N ASN A 295 31.25 -22.50 -21.65
CA ASN A 295 31.17 -23.87 -22.17
C ASN A 295 29.97 -24.62 -21.57
N ASP A 296 29.58 -24.29 -20.35
CA ASP A 296 28.38 -24.85 -19.73
C ASP A 296 27.15 -24.47 -20.54
N THR A 297 26.30 -25.48 -20.76
CA THR A 297 25.08 -25.34 -21.57
C THR A 297 23.83 -25.30 -20.69
N ALA A 298 22.82 -24.55 -21.09
CA ALA A 298 21.48 -24.57 -20.52
C ALA A 298 20.41 -24.75 -21.60
N ASN A 299 19.37 -25.53 -21.31
CA ASN A 299 18.21 -25.67 -22.20
C ASN A 299 17.17 -24.60 -21.88
N TYR A 300 16.61 -23.99 -22.92
CA TYR A 300 15.51 -23.02 -22.80
C TYR A 300 14.41 -23.37 -23.79
N ILE A 301 13.17 -23.29 -23.34
CA ILE A 301 12.00 -23.23 -24.23
C ILE A 301 11.38 -21.84 -24.19
N VAL A 302 11.13 -21.28 -25.37
CA VAL A 302 10.49 -19.99 -25.55
C VAL A 302 9.08 -20.21 -26.08
N THR A 303 8.09 -20.04 -25.22
CA THR A 303 6.66 -20.14 -25.56
C THR A 303 5.97 -18.80 -25.69
N GLY A 304 6.68 -17.70 -25.42
CA GLY A 304 6.12 -16.36 -25.43
C GLY A 304 7.14 -15.24 -25.25
N PHE A 305 6.61 -14.06 -24.94
CA PHE A 305 7.35 -12.81 -24.91
C PHE A 305 8.35 -12.76 -23.75
N TRP A 306 7.96 -13.26 -22.57
CA TRP A 306 8.84 -13.23 -21.39
C TRP A 306 9.97 -14.24 -21.52
N GLY A 307 9.65 -15.47 -21.95
CA GLY A 307 10.65 -16.50 -22.24
C GLY A 307 11.66 -16.04 -23.29
N ALA A 308 11.22 -15.31 -24.32
CA ALA A 308 12.12 -14.75 -25.34
C ALA A 308 13.10 -13.72 -24.76
N ARG A 309 12.63 -12.87 -23.83
CA ARG A 309 13.49 -11.90 -23.13
C ARG A 309 14.48 -12.59 -22.19
N THR A 310 14.03 -13.59 -21.44
CA THR A 310 14.90 -14.36 -20.54
C THR A 310 15.96 -15.12 -21.33
N TYR A 311 15.58 -15.80 -22.42
CA TYR A 311 16.50 -16.46 -23.33
C TYR A 311 17.57 -15.51 -23.87
N LYS A 312 17.15 -14.35 -24.40
CA LYS A 312 18.06 -13.33 -24.94
C LYS A 312 19.06 -12.82 -23.89
N GLU A 313 18.63 -12.65 -22.65
CA GLU A 313 19.51 -12.22 -21.57
C GLU A 313 20.52 -13.31 -21.20
N ALA A 314 20.07 -14.56 -21.09
CA ALA A 314 20.91 -15.68 -20.70
C ALA A 314 22.03 -15.98 -21.70
N GLN A 315 21.82 -15.70 -23.00
CA GLN A 315 22.84 -15.86 -24.04
C GLN A 315 24.11 -15.05 -23.82
N LYS A 316 24.09 -14.03 -22.95
CA LYS A 316 25.28 -13.25 -22.60
C LYS A 316 26.24 -14.01 -21.67
N PHE A 317 25.75 -15.03 -20.96
CA PHE A 317 26.42 -15.61 -19.79
C PHE A 317 26.71 -17.11 -19.91
N GLY A 318 26.36 -17.73 -21.04
CA GLY A 318 26.70 -19.11 -21.35
C GLY A 318 26.11 -19.61 -22.65
N LYS A 319 26.33 -20.90 -22.96
CA LYS A 319 25.79 -21.52 -24.17
C LYS A 319 24.32 -21.91 -23.96
N ILE A 320 23.40 -21.22 -24.61
CA ILE A 320 21.96 -21.47 -24.44
C ILE A 320 21.39 -22.26 -25.60
N ASN A 321 21.02 -23.51 -25.34
CA ASN A 321 20.33 -24.37 -26.30
C ASN A 321 18.84 -24.02 -26.32
N LEU A 322 18.37 -23.49 -27.44
CA LEU A 322 16.96 -23.27 -27.69
C LEU A 322 16.33 -24.58 -28.18
N VAL A 323 15.58 -25.26 -27.31
CA VAL A 323 15.13 -26.63 -27.58
C VAL A 323 14.06 -26.73 -28.66
N HIS A 324 13.40 -25.62 -28.97
CA HIS A 324 12.42 -25.52 -30.05
C HIS A 324 12.47 -24.12 -30.67
N PRO A 325 12.40 -23.98 -32.01
CA PRO A 325 12.37 -22.68 -32.67
C PRO A 325 11.30 -21.76 -32.09
N ILE A 326 11.63 -20.47 -31.95
CA ILE A 326 10.65 -19.46 -31.53
C ILE A 326 9.61 -19.35 -32.64
N LEU A 327 8.36 -19.66 -32.30
CA LEU A 327 7.24 -19.56 -33.23
C LEU A 327 6.94 -18.09 -33.54
N GLU A 328 6.58 -17.80 -34.80
CA GLU A 328 6.13 -16.47 -35.22
C GLU A 328 4.88 -16.04 -34.43
N LYS A 329 3.90 -16.95 -34.30
CA LYS A 329 2.77 -16.81 -33.39
C LYS A 329 3.04 -17.62 -32.12
N GLN A 330 3.22 -16.91 -31.01
CA GLN A 330 3.49 -17.52 -29.70
C GLN A 330 2.19 -17.88 -28.97
N ASN A 331 1.38 -18.73 -29.58
CA ASN A 331 0.02 -19.06 -29.11
C ASN A 331 -0.17 -20.55 -28.79
N ILE A 332 0.92 -21.31 -28.75
CA ILE A 332 0.95 -22.72 -28.41
C ILE A 332 2.25 -23.06 -27.68
N ILE A 333 2.18 -23.97 -26.72
CA ILE A 333 3.33 -24.66 -26.15
C ILE A 333 3.59 -25.89 -27.02
N PRO A 334 4.74 -25.99 -27.73
CA PRO A 334 5.08 -27.15 -28.54
C PRO A 334 5.10 -28.43 -27.71
N LYS A 335 4.73 -29.57 -28.32
CA LYS A 335 4.74 -30.86 -27.61
C LYS A 335 6.17 -31.21 -27.20
N GLN A 336 6.34 -31.74 -26.00
CA GLN A 336 7.67 -32.03 -25.44
C GLN A 336 8.50 -33.02 -26.27
N GLN A 337 7.85 -33.95 -26.98
CA GLN A 337 8.52 -34.88 -27.90
C GLN A 337 9.25 -34.19 -29.06
N ASP A 338 8.87 -32.95 -29.39
CA ASP A 338 9.46 -32.17 -30.49
C ASP A 338 10.63 -31.29 -30.00
N TRP A 339 11.01 -31.38 -28.72
CA TRP A 339 12.08 -30.57 -28.13
C TRP A 339 13.44 -31.23 -28.32
N ASN A 340 14.38 -30.51 -28.94
CA ASN A 340 15.77 -30.91 -29.09
C ASN A 340 16.57 -30.55 -27.81
N VAL A 341 16.38 -31.36 -26.77
CA VAL A 341 16.95 -31.15 -25.43
C VAL A 341 18.42 -31.62 -25.41
N ASP A 342 19.33 -30.78 -24.91
CA ASP A 342 20.70 -31.20 -24.59
C ASP A 342 20.72 -31.87 -23.21
N GLU A 343 20.98 -33.18 -23.17
CA GLU A 343 20.99 -33.96 -21.93
C GLU A 343 22.14 -33.57 -20.97
N ASN A 344 23.19 -32.91 -21.47
CA ASN A 344 24.33 -32.45 -20.68
C ASN A 344 24.15 -31.03 -20.12
N ALA A 345 23.09 -30.33 -20.52
CA ALA A 345 22.82 -28.98 -20.04
C ALA A 345 22.55 -28.96 -18.53
N LYS A 346 23.08 -27.95 -17.83
CA LYS A 346 23.02 -27.81 -16.37
C LYS A 346 21.61 -27.69 -15.83
N TYR A 347 20.71 -27.10 -16.60
CA TYR A 347 19.32 -26.91 -16.24
C TYR A 347 18.45 -26.72 -17.48
N PHE A 348 17.13 -26.81 -17.26
CA PHE A 348 16.10 -26.48 -18.24
C PHE A 348 15.27 -25.29 -17.74
N HIS A 349 15.24 -24.19 -18.48
CA HIS A 349 14.44 -23.01 -18.16
C HIS A 349 13.15 -22.94 -18.98
N TYR A 350 12.05 -22.59 -18.32
CA TYR A 350 10.79 -22.24 -18.97
C TYR A 350 10.01 -21.17 -18.19
N THR A 351 9.18 -20.40 -18.88
CA THR A 351 8.21 -19.49 -18.26
C THR A 351 6.90 -20.24 -18.02
N ASP A 352 6.49 -20.39 -16.76
CA ASP A 352 5.33 -21.21 -16.38
C ASP A 352 4.01 -20.65 -16.90
N ASN A 353 3.90 -19.32 -16.98
CA ASN A 353 2.74 -18.63 -17.52
C ASN A 353 3.13 -17.39 -18.34
N GLU A 354 2.86 -17.41 -19.64
CA GLU A 354 3.06 -16.29 -20.55
C GLU A 354 1.85 -15.35 -20.56
N THR A 355 2.01 -14.17 -19.96
CA THR A 355 0.88 -13.26 -19.73
C THR A 355 0.36 -12.55 -20.96
N LEU A 356 1.13 -12.48 -22.05
CA LEU A 356 0.68 -11.79 -23.27
C LEU A 356 -0.20 -12.70 -24.12
N SER A 357 0.27 -13.93 -24.37
CA SER A 357 -0.45 -14.94 -25.15
C SER A 357 -1.48 -15.73 -24.37
N GLY A 358 -1.43 -15.66 -23.03
CA GLY A 358 -2.33 -16.42 -22.17
C GLY A 358 -2.06 -17.92 -22.21
N LEU A 359 -0.78 -18.31 -22.25
CA LEU A 359 -0.33 -19.70 -22.20
C LEU A 359 0.16 -20.07 -20.80
N GLU A 360 -0.23 -21.24 -20.30
CA GLU A 360 0.18 -21.76 -18.99
C GLU A 360 0.58 -23.23 -19.10
N PHE A 361 1.73 -23.57 -18.53
CA PHE A 361 2.12 -24.95 -18.29
C PHE A 361 1.27 -25.52 -17.15
N LYS A 362 0.38 -26.48 -17.46
CA LYS A 362 -0.45 -27.15 -16.44
C LYS A 362 0.35 -28.05 -15.52
N LYS A 363 1.44 -28.61 -16.05
CA LYS A 363 2.40 -29.43 -15.32
C LYS A 363 3.82 -29.03 -15.75
N PRO A 364 4.81 -29.16 -14.85
CA PRO A 364 6.19 -28.97 -15.23
C PRO A 364 6.60 -30.00 -16.30
N PRO A 365 7.54 -29.65 -17.21
CA PRO A 365 8.19 -30.62 -18.08
C PRO A 365 8.87 -31.72 -17.27
N VAL A 366 8.92 -32.95 -17.82
CA VAL A 366 9.55 -34.11 -17.17
C VAL A 366 10.63 -34.70 -18.05
N PHE A 367 11.85 -34.80 -17.55
CA PHE A 367 13.00 -35.35 -18.28
C PHE A 367 13.49 -36.66 -17.65
N LYS A 368 13.84 -37.65 -18.48
CA LYS A 368 14.27 -38.98 -18.01
C LYS A 368 15.55 -38.94 -17.18
N ASN A 369 16.45 -38.00 -17.48
CA ASN A 369 17.72 -37.81 -16.77
C ASN A 369 17.58 -37.00 -15.47
N GLY A 370 16.37 -36.57 -15.09
CA GLY A 370 16.16 -35.75 -13.89
C GLY A 370 16.73 -34.34 -13.98
N GLN A 371 16.85 -33.77 -15.19
CA GLN A 371 17.34 -32.41 -15.41
C GLN A 371 16.59 -31.41 -14.52
N LEU A 372 17.34 -30.61 -13.75
CA LEU A 372 16.76 -29.62 -12.83
C LEU A 372 16.09 -28.50 -13.61
N LEU A 373 14.89 -28.12 -13.15
CA LEU A 373 14.09 -27.06 -13.77
C LEU A 373 14.41 -25.69 -13.19
N ILE A 374 14.35 -24.67 -14.03
CA ILE A 374 14.25 -23.28 -13.61
C ILE A 374 12.98 -22.70 -14.18
N SER A 375 12.22 -21.99 -13.34
CA SER A 375 10.95 -21.44 -13.81
C SER A 375 10.72 -20.00 -13.39
N ASP A 376 10.41 -19.18 -14.38
CA ASP A 376 9.76 -17.89 -14.17
C ASP A 376 8.27 -18.13 -13.89
N MET A 377 7.91 -18.01 -12.62
CA MET A 377 6.55 -18.10 -12.11
C MET A 377 6.01 -16.73 -11.71
N THR A 378 6.53 -15.63 -12.27
CA THR A 378 6.15 -14.26 -11.92
C THR A 378 4.63 -14.05 -11.93
N SER A 379 3.91 -14.62 -12.89
CA SER A 379 2.43 -14.52 -12.96
C SER A 379 1.67 -15.65 -12.30
N SER A 380 2.30 -16.76 -11.92
CA SER A 380 1.59 -17.98 -11.46
C SER A 380 1.95 -18.41 -10.04
N LEU A 381 3.03 -17.89 -9.45
CA LEU A 381 3.42 -18.19 -8.08
C LEU A 381 2.29 -17.75 -7.12
N GLY A 382 1.81 -18.65 -6.27
CA GLY A 382 0.67 -18.42 -5.39
C GLY A 382 -0.69 -18.91 -5.93
N THR A 383 -0.74 -19.48 -7.14
CA THR A 383 -2.02 -19.87 -7.79
C THR A 383 -2.18 -21.38 -8.02
N LYS A 384 -1.15 -22.17 -7.70
CA LYS A 384 -1.16 -23.64 -7.76
C LYS A 384 -0.05 -24.17 -6.86
N LYS A 385 -0.18 -25.43 -6.42
CA LYS A 385 0.88 -26.12 -5.68
C LYS A 385 2.14 -26.29 -6.54
N ILE A 386 3.29 -26.28 -5.88
CA ILE A 386 4.60 -26.44 -6.52
C ILE A 386 5.24 -27.77 -6.10
N GLU A 387 5.70 -28.53 -7.08
CA GLU A 387 6.52 -29.72 -6.90
C GLU A 387 8.01 -29.29 -6.79
N THR A 388 8.40 -28.73 -5.65
CA THR A 388 9.69 -28.06 -5.43
C THR A 388 10.90 -28.96 -5.71
N ASP A 389 10.76 -30.26 -5.51
CA ASP A 389 11.77 -31.30 -5.75
C ASP A 389 12.22 -31.43 -7.22
N LYS A 390 11.48 -30.86 -8.18
CA LYS A 390 11.88 -30.82 -9.60
C LYS A 390 12.77 -29.64 -9.98
N TYR A 391 12.84 -28.60 -9.15
CA TYR A 391 13.43 -27.32 -9.53
C TYR A 391 14.81 -27.12 -8.92
N ALA A 392 15.73 -26.49 -9.65
CA ALA A 392 16.93 -25.84 -9.11
C ALA A 392 16.59 -24.46 -8.53
N CYS A 393 15.77 -23.71 -9.26
CA CYS A 393 15.36 -22.35 -8.93
C CYS A 393 13.93 -22.08 -9.41
N ILE A 394 13.11 -21.51 -8.54
CA ILE A 394 11.82 -20.92 -8.91
C ILE A 394 11.90 -19.45 -8.59
N TYR A 395 11.42 -18.59 -9.47
CA TYR A 395 11.38 -17.17 -9.16
C TYR A 395 10.15 -16.44 -9.65
N ALA A 396 9.86 -15.32 -9.00
CA ALA A 396 8.75 -14.45 -9.36
C ALA A 396 9.06 -13.00 -8.99
N ALA A 397 8.80 -12.07 -9.92
CA ALA A 397 8.63 -10.67 -9.54
C ALA A 397 7.32 -10.49 -8.77
N SER A 398 7.32 -9.67 -7.72
CA SER A 398 6.21 -9.61 -6.76
C SER A 398 4.95 -8.93 -7.31
N GLN A 399 5.07 -8.01 -8.28
CA GLN A 399 3.99 -7.11 -8.72
C GLN A 399 2.76 -7.77 -9.33
N LYS A 400 2.78 -9.09 -9.57
CA LYS A 400 1.65 -9.78 -10.20
C LYS A 400 0.79 -10.57 -9.22
N ASN A 401 1.39 -11.26 -8.24
CA ASN A 401 0.60 -12.11 -7.36
C ASN A 401 1.16 -12.25 -5.94
N LEU A 402 2.16 -11.45 -5.56
CA LEU A 402 2.87 -11.58 -4.29
C LEU A 402 3.21 -10.23 -3.62
N GLY A 403 2.65 -9.13 -4.11
CA GLY A 403 2.89 -7.82 -3.53
C GLY A 403 2.99 -6.71 -4.59
N VAL A 404 3.86 -5.76 -4.31
CA VAL A 404 4.03 -4.51 -5.06
C VAL A 404 5.30 -4.53 -5.90
N SER A 405 5.36 -3.75 -6.98
CA SER A 405 6.54 -3.70 -7.86
C SER A 405 7.82 -3.25 -7.19
N GLY A 406 8.93 -3.83 -7.62
CA GLY A 406 10.29 -3.47 -7.22
C GLY A 406 11.07 -4.65 -6.61
N SER A 407 10.37 -5.65 -6.09
CA SER A 407 10.98 -6.86 -5.52
C SER A 407 10.79 -8.12 -6.38
N ALA A 408 11.60 -9.12 -6.08
CA ALA A 408 11.51 -10.48 -6.57
C ALA A 408 11.76 -11.46 -5.43
N ILE A 409 11.13 -12.63 -5.54
CA ILE A 409 11.35 -13.77 -4.66
C ILE A 409 11.99 -14.87 -5.50
N ALA A 410 12.98 -15.55 -4.95
CA ALA A 410 13.50 -16.78 -5.53
C ALA A 410 13.62 -17.89 -4.46
N PHE A 411 13.26 -19.10 -4.85
CA PHE A 411 13.54 -20.32 -4.09
C PHE A 411 14.68 -21.06 -4.79
N VAL A 412 15.83 -21.16 -4.13
CA VAL A 412 17.05 -21.72 -4.73
C VAL A 412 17.54 -22.90 -3.91
N ARG A 413 17.94 -24.00 -4.56
CA ARG A 413 18.58 -25.11 -3.84
C ARG A 413 19.88 -24.69 -3.16
N LYS A 414 20.03 -25.05 -1.90
CA LYS A 414 21.20 -24.73 -1.08
C LYS A 414 22.53 -25.19 -1.68
N ASN A 415 22.54 -26.39 -2.27
CA ASN A 415 23.75 -26.98 -2.86
C ASN A 415 24.19 -26.30 -4.18
N LEU A 416 23.43 -25.32 -4.67
CA LEU A 416 23.78 -24.51 -5.84
C LEU A 416 24.34 -23.13 -5.47
N LEU A 417 24.25 -22.72 -4.20
CA LEU A 417 24.79 -21.46 -3.71
C LEU A 417 26.34 -21.49 -3.68
N GLY A 418 26.96 -20.31 -3.79
CA GLY A 418 28.42 -20.15 -3.76
C GLY A 418 29.14 -20.58 -5.04
N LYS A 419 28.40 -20.74 -6.15
CA LYS A 419 28.92 -21.17 -7.46
C LYS A 419 28.85 -20.08 -8.53
N ALA A 420 28.68 -18.83 -8.12
CA ALA A 420 28.62 -17.70 -9.03
C ALA A 420 29.90 -17.59 -9.87
N GLN A 421 29.73 -17.22 -11.14
CA GLN A 421 30.84 -16.91 -12.03
C GLN A 421 31.68 -15.78 -11.43
N LYS A 422 33.00 -15.80 -11.66
CA LYS A 422 33.96 -14.85 -11.05
C LYS A 422 33.63 -13.38 -11.28
N TYR A 423 32.95 -13.05 -12.39
CA TYR A 423 32.59 -11.69 -12.79
C TYR A 423 31.13 -11.33 -12.48
N THR A 424 30.41 -12.18 -11.74
CA THR A 424 29.04 -11.91 -11.30
C THR A 424 29.03 -10.64 -10.46
N PRO A 425 28.24 -9.61 -10.82
CA PRO A 425 28.06 -8.45 -9.96
C PRO A 425 27.59 -8.89 -8.58
N SER A 426 28.07 -8.25 -7.51
CA SER A 426 27.80 -8.68 -6.14
C SER A 426 26.30 -8.80 -5.82
N TYR A 427 25.47 -7.92 -6.38
CA TYR A 427 24.01 -7.95 -6.24
C TYR A 427 23.31 -9.07 -7.02
N ALA A 428 23.99 -9.67 -8.00
CA ALA A 428 23.50 -10.82 -8.75
C ALA A 428 24.00 -12.15 -8.17
N ASP A 429 24.96 -12.16 -7.24
CA ASP A 429 25.44 -13.36 -6.56
C ASP A 429 24.49 -13.73 -5.41
N TRP A 430 23.85 -14.89 -5.51
CA TRP A 430 22.85 -15.35 -4.55
C TRP A 430 23.40 -15.59 -3.15
N SER A 431 24.69 -15.86 -3.00
CA SER A 431 25.32 -16.00 -1.68
C SER A 431 25.36 -14.67 -0.93
N ASN A 432 25.56 -13.54 -1.63
CA ASN A 432 25.60 -12.22 -1.01
C ASN A 432 24.22 -11.78 -0.50
N ILE A 433 23.15 -12.21 -1.18
CA ILE A 433 21.75 -12.00 -0.75
C ILE A 433 21.47 -12.61 0.63
N LEU A 434 22.13 -13.73 0.95
CA LEU A 434 21.93 -14.45 2.20
C LEU A 434 22.81 -13.95 3.35
N SER A 435 23.65 -12.92 3.12
CA SER A 435 24.52 -12.39 4.16
C SER A 435 23.72 -11.86 5.35
N PRO A 436 24.02 -12.27 6.60
CA PRO A 436 23.28 -11.84 7.79
C PRO A 436 23.42 -10.34 8.09
N ASP A 437 24.50 -9.73 7.61
CA ASP A 437 24.77 -8.29 7.76
C ASP A 437 24.14 -7.45 6.64
N PHE A 438 23.30 -8.06 5.80
CA PHE A 438 22.70 -7.44 4.62
C PHE A 438 23.78 -6.81 3.73
N TYR A 439 24.37 -7.60 2.84
CA TYR A 439 25.41 -7.14 1.90
C TYR A 439 24.97 -5.86 1.13
N TYR A 440 23.68 -5.68 0.94
CA TYR A 440 23.02 -4.47 0.46
C TYR A 440 21.88 -4.10 1.40
N HIS A 441 21.47 -2.83 1.42
CA HIS A 441 20.24 -2.42 2.09
C HIS A 441 19.03 -2.92 1.30
N PRO A 442 18.26 -3.93 1.77
CA PRO A 442 17.01 -4.30 1.14
C PRO A 442 16.00 -3.16 1.18
N ALA A 443 15.17 -3.05 0.15
CA ALA A 443 13.97 -2.22 0.14
C ALA A 443 12.97 -2.71 1.21
N THR A 444 13.15 -2.23 2.44
CA THR A 444 12.49 -2.71 3.66
C THR A 444 10.97 -2.74 3.54
N TYR A 445 10.39 -1.67 2.99
CA TYR A 445 8.96 -1.55 2.75
C TYR A 445 8.42 -2.56 1.73
N LEU A 446 9.18 -2.86 0.66
CA LEU A 446 8.76 -3.86 -0.34
C LEU A 446 8.74 -5.26 0.26
N VAL A 447 9.68 -5.57 1.15
CA VAL A 447 9.68 -6.82 1.93
C VAL A 447 8.46 -6.88 2.84
N TYR A 448 8.11 -5.78 3.53
CA TYR A 448 6.92 -5.71 4.37
C TYR A 448 5.62 -5.89 3.57
N SER A 449 5.48 -5.23 2.42
CA SER A 449 4.32 -5.41 1.53
C SER A 449 4.20 -6.85 1.04
N THR A 450 5.33 -7.48 0.71
CA THR A 450 5.39 -8.90 0.30
C THR A 450 4.94 -9.81 1.45
N TYR A 451 5.49 -9.63 2.65
CA TYR A 451 5.08 -10.35 3.86
C TYR A 451 3.58 -10.23 4.10
N THR A 452 3.03 -9.02 4.01
CA THR A 452 1.62 -8.75 4.22
C THR A 452 0.73 -9.49 3.21
N TYR A 453 1.15 -9.53 1.94
CA TYR A 453 0.44 -10.26 0.89
C TYR A 453 0.50 -11.77 1.09
N VAL A 454 1.68 -12.32 1.37
CA VAL A 454 1.87 -13.76 1.60
C VAL A 454 1.07 -14.22 2.82
N ASN A 455 1.06 -13.41 3.88
CA ASN A 455 0.26 -13.69 5.06
C ASN A 455 -1.26 -13.69 4.76
N TYR A 456 -1.72 -12.80 3.88
CA TYR A 456 -3.11 -12.84 3.38
C TYR A 456 -3.40 -14.15 2.63
N LEU A 457 -2.47 -14.62 1.78
CA LEU A 457 -2.63 -15.90 1.09
C LEU A 457 -2.66 -17.09 2.08
N ASN A 458 -1.82 -17.09 3.11
CA ASN A 458 -1.76 -18.12 4.14
C ASN A 458 -3.02 -18.20 5.01
N GLN A 459 -3.74 -17.10 5.19
CA GLN A 459 -5.00 -17.07 5.95
C GLN A 459 -6.17 -17.75 5.22
N ALA A 460 -6.02 -18.08 3.93
CA ALA A 460 -7.07 -18.77 3.19
C ALA A 460 -7.27 -20.21 3.72
N PRO A 461 -8.52 -20.69 3.82
CA PRO A 461 -8.79 -22.04 4.33
C PRO A 461 -8.19 -23.09 3.40
N GLY A 462 -7.23 -23.88 3.91
CA GLY A 462 -6.51 -24.87 3.09
C GLY A 462 -5.38 -24.30 2.23
N GLY A 463 -4.96 -23.06 2.48
CA GLY A 463 -3.76 -22.45 1.87
C GLY A 463 -3.84 -22.33 0.35
N ILE A 464 -2.77 -22.72 -0.36
CA ILE A 464 -2.67 -22.64 -1.82
C ILE A 464 -3.80 -23.37 -2.55
N LYS A 465 -4.34 -24.47 -1.99
CA LYS A 465 -5.42 -25.22 -2.64
C LYS A 465 -6.67 -24.36 -2.86
N TYR A 466 -7.00 -23.50 -1.91
CA TYR A 466 -8.11 -22.56 -2.05
C TYR A 466 -7.90 -21.62 -3.24
N TRP A 467 -6.71 -21.03 -3.34
CA TRP A 467 -6.35 -20.10 -4.42
C TRP A 467 -6.33 -20.79 -5.79
N GLU A 468 -5.88 -22.05 -5.82
CA GLU A 468 -5.91 -22.88 -7.02
C GLU A 468 -7.35 -23.12 -7.50
N GLU A 469 -8.24 -23.57 -6.62
CA GLU A 469 -9.66 -23.77 -6.94
C GLU A 469 -10.35 -22.46 -7.35
N LEU A 470 -10.04 -21.36 -6.67
CA LEU A 470 -10.60 -20.05 -6.95
C LEU A 470 -10.12 -19.48 -8.29
N SER A 471 -8.84 -19.70 -8.67
CA SER A 471 -8.32 -19.33 -9.99
C SER A 471 -9.02 -20.10 -11.11
N TYR A 472 -9.27 -21.40 -10.90
CA TYR A 472 -10.00 -22.24 -11.84
C TYR A 472 -11.46 -21.78 -12.01
N LYS A 473 -12.18 -21.58 -10.91
CA LYS A 473 -13.59 -21.11 -10.94
C LYS A 473 -13.73 -19.76 -11.66
N ARG A 474 -12.87 -18.79 -11.36
CA ARG A 474 -12.91 -17.45 -11.97
C ARG A 474 -12.55 -17.47 -13.45
N SER A 475 -11.48 -18.18 -13.82
CA SER A 475 -11.09 -18.29 -15.23
C SER A 475 -12.14 -19.01 -16.07
N LYS A 476 -12.76 -20.05 -15.51
CA LYS A 476 -13.83 -20.79 -16.18
C LYS A 476 -15.00 -19.89 -16.59
N ILE A 477 -15.41 -18.93 -15.76
CA ILE A 477 -16.50 -18.00 -16.10
C ILE A 477 -16.22 -17.27 -17.41
N ILE A 478 -15.00 -16.74 -17.57
CA ILE A 478 -14.62 -15.97 -18.76
C ILE A 478 -14.40 -16.90 -19.96
N TRP A 479 -13.74 -18.04 -19.75
CA TRP A 479 -13.52 -19.02 -20.82
C TRP A 479 -14.83 -19.59 -21.37
N ASP A 480 -15.81 -19.88 -20.51
CA ASP A 480 -17.13 -20.38 -20.94
C ASP A 480 -17.86 -19.37 -21.84
N ILE A 481 -17.72 -18.05 -21.60
CA ILE A 481 -18.26 -17.01 -22.49
C ILE A 481 -17.52 -17.03 -23.83
N ILE A 482 -16.20 -17.06 -23.80
CA ILE A 482 -15.38 -17.08 -25.03
C ILE A 482 -15.75 -18.30 -25.88
N ASP A 483 -15.86 -19.48 -25.28
CA ASP A 483 -16.19 -20.72 -25.97
C ASP A 483 -17.62 -20.75 -26.52
N SER A 484 -18.57 -20.14 -25.81
CA SER A 484 -19.98 -20.03 -26.25
C SER A 484 -20.26 -18.86 -27.22
N SER A 485 -19.26 -18.02 -27.48
CA SER A 485 -19.40 -16.78 -28.28
C SER A 485 -19.52 -16.99 -29.79
N ARG A 486 -19.53 -18.23 -30.28
CA ARG A 486 -19.60 -18.57 -31.72
C ARG A 486 -18.56 -17.84 -32.57
N GLY A 487 -17.39 -17.59 -32.01
CA GLY A 487 -16.28 -16.91 -32.69
C GLY A 487 -16.28 -15.39 -32.56
N PHE A 488 -17.23 -14.80 -31.83
CA PHE A 488 -17.22 -13.36 -31.54
C PHE A 488 -15.99 -12.99 -30.71
N PHE A 489 -15.70 -13.74 -29.64
CA PHE A 489 -14.45 -13.63 -28.90
C PHE A 489 -13.48 -14.69 -29.40
N VAL A 490 -12.36 -14.26 -30.01
CA VAL A 490 -11.35 -15.13 -30.59
C VAL A 490 -10.14 -15.19 -29.65
N PRO A 491 -9.90 -16.30 -28.93
CA PRO A 491 -8.80 -16.38 -27.99
C PRO A 491 -7.45 -16.50 -28.70
N PHE A 492 -6.39 -16.02 -28.06
CA PHE A 492 -5.03 -16.19 -28.62
C PHE A 492 -4.62 -17.65 -28.50
N CYS A 493 -4.72 -18.22 -27.28
CA CYS A 493 -4.49 -19.64 -27.04
C CYS A 493 -5.70 -20.48 -27.48
N GLN A 494 -5.54 -21.19 -28.60
CA GLN A 494 -6.56 -22.07 -29.15
C GLN A 494 -6.61 -23.44 -28.46
N ASN A 495 -5.48 -23.90 -27.91
CA ASN A 495 -5.40 -25.18 -27.22
C ASN A 495 -5.95 -25.09 -25.78
N TYR A 496 -7.06 -25.76 -25.50
CA TYR A 496 -7.71 -25.79 -24.19
C TYR A 496 -6.77 -26.16 -23.04
N ASP A 497 -5.91 -27.17 -23.25
CA ASP A 497 -5.00 -27.67 -22.20
C ASP A 497 -3.85 -26.70 -21.88
N GLN A 498 -3.71 -25.63 -22.65
CA GLN A 498 -2.63 -24.64 -22.51
C GLN A 498 -3.15 -23.26 -22.11
N ARG A 499 -4.48 -23.07 -22.07
CA ARG A 499 -5.11 -21.80 -21.72
C ARG A 499 -4.74 -21.40 -20.30
N SER A 500 -4.22 -20.19 -20.13
CA SER A 500 -3.93 -19.64 -18.81
C SER A 500 -5.20 -19.46 -17.98
N ARG A 501 -5.11 -19.82 -16.70
CA ARG A 501 -6.14 -19.51 -15.70
C ARG A 501 -6.03 -18.08 -15.16
N LEU A 502 -5.00 -17.33 -15.55
CA LEU A 502 -4.64 -16.07 -14.91
C LEU A 502 -4.63 -14.90 -15.87
N ASN A 503 -4.30 -15.14 -17.14
CA ASN A 503 -4.20 -14.11 -18.18
C ASN A 503 -4.93 -14.61 -19.42
N ILE A 504 -6.11 -14.06 -19.68
CA ILE A 504 -6.98 -14.48 -20.78
C ILE A 504 -6.89 -13.40 -21.86
N SER A 505 -6.29 -13.76 -23.00
CA SER A 505 -6.09 -12.83 -24.12
C SER A 505 -6.94 -13.23 -25.32
N PHE A 506 -7.65 -12.28 -25.90
CA PHE A 506 -8.55 -12.48 -27.05
C PHE A 506 -8.75 -11.21 -27.88
N ASN A 507 -9.30 -11.36 -29.08
CA ASN A 507 -9.84 -10.28 -29.89
C ASN A 507 -11.36 -10.42 -30.03
N CYS A 508 -12.04 -9.33 -30.35
CA CYS A 508 -13.42 -9.29 -30.80
C CYS A 508 -13.45 -9.37 -32.34
N ASN A 509 -13.87 -10.50 -32.91
CA ASN A 509 -13.96 -10.75 -34.36
C ASN A 509 -12.67 -10.42 -35.16
N ASN A 510 -11.49 -10.52 -34.53
CA ASN A 510 -10.21 -10.09 -35.12
C ASN A 510 -10.26 -8.65 -35.69
N ASN A 511 -10.97 -7.74 -35.03
CA ASN A 511 -11.17 -6.37 -35.48
C ASN A 511 -10.68 -5.36 -34.42
N ASP A 512 -9.55 -4.71 -34.71
CA ASP A 512 -8.92 -3.70 -33.84
C ASP A 512 -9.88 -2.56 -33.44
N GLN A 513 -10.83 -2.16 -34.30
CA GLN A 513 -11.82 -1.13 -33.95
C GLN A 513 -12.82 -1.64 -32.91
N LEU A 514 -13.23 -2.91 -33.04
CA LEU A 514 -14.16 -3.55 -32.11
C LEU A 514 -13.47 -3.84 -30.76
N ASP A 515 -12.18 -4.20 -30.78
CA ASP A 515 -11.35 -4.31 -29.57
C ASP A 515 -11.27 -2.98 -28.83
N ASN A 516 -10.99 -1.87 -29.53
CA ASN A 516 -10.94 -0.54 -28.93
C ASN A 516 -12.29 -0.12 -28.35
N LYS A 517 -13.38 -0.43 -29.05
CA LYS A 517 -14.74 -0.18 -28.57
C LYS A 517 -15.05 -0.97 -27.30
N PHE A 518 -14.69 -2.26 -27.26
CA PHE A 518 -14.82 -3.10 -26.07
C PHE A 518 -14.12 -2.47 -24.87
N ILE A 519 -12.86 -2.05 -25.04
CA ILE A 519 -12.06 -1.45 -23.97
C ILE A 519 -12.70 -0.16 -23.47
N GLN A 520 -13.14 0.72 -24.36
CA GLN A 520 -13.76 2.00 -23.99
C GLN A 520 -15.10 1.80 -23.26
N GLU A 521 -15.96 0.91 -23.74
CA GLU A 521 -17.23 0.62 -23.08
C GLU A 521 -17.01 -0.10 -21.73
N ALA A 522 -15.99 -0.96 -21.63
CA ALA A 522 -15.62 -1.61 -20.38
C ALA A 522 -15.17 -0.58 -19.33
N GLU A 523 -14.31 0.38 -19.72
CA GLU A 523 -13.84 1.46 -18.84
C GLU A 523 -15.00 2.32 -18.33
N GLN A 524 -16.00 2.62 -19.17
CA GLN A 524 -17.22 3.32 -18.77
C GLN A 524 -18.07 2.53 -17.76
N ASN A 525 -17.96 1.20 -17.78
CA ASN A 525 -18.57 0.30 -16.81
C ASN A 525 -17.63 -0.01 -15.63
N GLY A 526 -16.56 0.76 -15.41
CA GLY A 526 -15.64 0.57 -14.31
C GLY A 526 -14.75 -0.68 -14.42
N LEU A 527 -14.69 -1.32 -15.59
CA LEU A 527 -13.80 -2.46 -15.85
C LEU A 527 -12.56 -1.93 -16.58
N ILE A 528 -11.47 -1.72 -15.83
CA ILE A 528 -10.29 -0.99 -16.33
C ILE A 528 -9.09 -1.92 -16.56
N GLU A 529 -8.10 -1.44 -17.30
CA GLU A 529 -6.83 -2.15 -17.57
C GLU A 529 -6.99 -3.45 -18.39
N LEU A 530 -7.95 -3.46 -19.31
CA LEU A 530 -8.25 -4.59 -20.21
C LEU A 530 -7.48 -4.55 -21.54
N ARG A 531 -6.75 -3.47 -21.82
CA ARG A 531 -6.01 -3.31 -23.08
C ARG A 531 -4.87 -4.32 -23.16
N GLY A 532 -4.84 -5.08 -24.26
CA GLY A 532 -3.75 -5.99 -24.58
C GLY A 532 -2.41 -5.26 -24.77
N HIS A 533 -1.32 -6.00 -24.62
CA HIS A 533 0.02 -5.42 -24.77
C HIS A 533 0.24 -4.92 -26.21
N PRO A 534 0.97 -3.80 -26.45
CA PRO A 534 1.18 -3.27 -27.80
C PRO A 534 1.72 -4.28 -28.82
N ALA A 535 2.55 -5.23 -28.36
CA ALA A 535 3.12 -6.28 -29.21
C ALA A 535 2.09 -7.33 -29.69
N THR A 536 1.00 -7.54 -28.96
CA THR A 536 -0.05 -8.51 -29.33
C THR A 536 -1.36 -7.87 -29.73
N LYS A 537 -1.58 -6.59 -29.36
CA LYS A 537 -2.88 -5.90 -29.43
C LYS A 537 -3.97 -6.70 -28.71
N GLY A 538 -5.24 -6.44 -29.03
CA GLY A 538 -6.40 -7.12 -28.48
C GLY A 538 -6.73 -6.74 -27.05
N ILE A 539 -7.40 -7.66 -26.37
CA ILE A 539 -7.88 -7.55 -25.00
C ILE A 539 -7.13 -8.56 -24.13
N ARG A 540 -6.80 -8.17 -22.90
CA ARG A 540 -6.22 -9.06 -21.89
C ARG A 540 -6.92 -8.87 -20.56
N VAL A 541 -7.44 -9.97 -20.03
CA VAL A 541 -8.07 -10.04 -18.71
C VAL A 541 -7.12 -10.74 -17.76
N SER A 542 -6.59 -10.02 -16.77
CA SER A 542 -5.72 -10.61 -15.74
C SER A 542 -6.48 -10.80 -14.43
N ILE A 543 -6.50 -12.03 -13.90
CA ILE A 543 -7.33 -12.46 -12.77
C ILE A 543 -6.49 -13.13 -11.68
N TYR A 544 -5.58 -12.35 -11.09
CA TYR A 544 -4.70 -12.78 -10.00
C TYR A 544 -5.45 -12.95 -8.67
N ASN A 545 -4.76 -13.38 -7.62
CA ASN A 545 -5.39 -13.66 -6.31
C ASN A 545 -6.02 -12.42 -5.68
N GLY A 546 -5.49 -11.23 -5.94
CA GLY A 546 -6.05 -9.97 -5.42
C GLY A 546 -7.31 -9.49 -6.14
N ASN A 547 -7.67 -10.07 -7.29
CA ASN A 547 -8.90 -9.72 -8.00
C ASN A 547 -10.14 -10.28 -7.28
N GLN A 548 -11.07 -9.40 -6.95
CA GLN A 548 -12.38 -9.73 -6.38
C GLN A 548 -13.27 -10.47 -7.38
N SER A 549 -14.14 -11.38 -6.89
CA SER A 549 -15.00 -12.21 -7.75
C SER A 549 -16.13 -11.38 -8.39
N GLU A 550 -16.57 -10.35 -7.69
CA GLU A 550 -17.57 -9.38 -8.13
C GLU A 550 -17.17 -8.72 -9.46
N GLY A 551 -15.89 -8.33 -9.58
CA GLY A 551 -15.35 -7.81 -10.84
C GLY A 551 -15.39 -8.84 -11.97
N ILE A 552 -15.19 -10.12 -11.67
CA ILE A 552 -15.28 -11.20 -12.68
C ILE A 552 -16.73 -11.37 -13.16
N TYR A 553 -17.70 -11.32 -12.26
CA TYR A 553 -19.13 -11.39 -12.61
C TYR A 553 -19.55 -10.16 -13.42
N LYS A 554 -19.10 -8.97 -13.02
CA LYS A 554 -19.37 -7.74 -13.77
C LYS A 554 -18.77 -7.78 -15.17
N LEU A 555 -17.55 -8.31 -15.32
CA LEU A 555 -16.94 -8.53 -16.63
C LEU A 555 -17.71 -9.55 -17.47
N ARG A 556 -18.18 -10.65 -16.86
CA ARG A 556 -19.03 -11.64 -17.55
C ARG A 556 -20.28 -10.97 -18.13
N ASP A 557 -20.99 -10.20 -17.31
CA ASP A 557 -22.23 -9.55 -17.71
C ASP A 557 -21.98 -8.53 -18.82
N PHE A 558 -20.91 -7.73 -18.68
CA PHE A 558 -20.46 -6.81 -19.72
C PHE A 558 -20.12 -7.54 -21.05
N MET A 559 -19.40 -8.66 -20.99
CA MET A 559 -19.01 -9.42 -22.19
C MET A 559 -20.24 -9.95 -22.94
N ASN A 560 -21.23 -10.49 -22.22
CA ASN A 560 -22.47 -10.97 -22.82
C ASN A 560 -23.25 -9.82 -23.49
N ASP A 561 -23.45 -8.72 -22.77
CA ASP A 561 -24.12 -7.52 -23.28
C ASP A 561 -23.41 -6.95 -24.53
N PHE A 562 -22.08 -6.87 -24.47
CA PHE A 562 -21.28 -6.34 -25.57
C PHE A 562 -21.40 -7.23 -26.82
N MET A 563 -21.33 -8.55 -26.64
CA MET A 563 -21.52 -9.50 -27.73
C MET A 563 -22.90 -9.35 -28.36
N GLU A 564 -23.98 -9.38 -27.58
CA GLU A 564 -25.36 -9.28 -28.09
C GLU A 564 -25.58 -7.98 -28.88
N LYS A 565 -25.15 -6.83 -28.34
CA LYS A 565 -25.31 -5.51 -28.98
C LYS A 565 -24.56 -5.40 -30.31
N ASN A 566 -23.44 -6.12 -30.47
CA ASN A 566 -22.57 -6.00 -31.64
C ASN A 566 -22.74 -7.17 -32.64
N GLU A 567 -23.22 -8.35 -32.24
CA GLU A 567 -23.63 -9.44 -33.16
C GLU A 567 -24.84 -9.04 -34.01
N ILE A 568 -25.86 -8.40 -33.41
CA ILE A 568 -27.09 -7.98 -34.12
C ILE A 568 -26.77 -7.00 -35.27
N LYS A 569 -25.76 -6.14 -35.09
CA LYS A 569 -25.35 -5.16 -36.11
C LYS A 569 -24.65 -5.83 -37.30
N ILE A 570 -23.82 -6.84 -37.06
CA ILE A 570 -23.12 -7.59 -38.12
C ILE A 570 -24.13 -8.41 -38.94
N ASN A 571 -25.11 -9.04 -38.29
CA ASN A 571 -26.16 -9.80 -38.98
C ASN A 571 -27.12 -8.91 -39.79
N LYS A 572 -27.34 -7.65 -39.39
CA LYS A 572 -28.11 -6.68 -40.18
C LYS A 572 -27.32 -6.16 -41.38
N LEU A 573 -26.01 -5.94 -41.23
CA LEU A 573 -25.13 -5.48 -42.31
C LEU A 573 -24.78 -6.56 -43.34
N SER A 574 -24.82 -7.85 -42.96
CA SER A 574 -24.61 -8.98 -43.89
C SER A 574 -25.88 -9.44 -44.60
N LYS A 575 -27.06 -9.01 -44.12
CA LYS A 575 -28.36 -9.24 -44.77
C LYS A 575 -28.80 -8.11 -45.71
N LEU A 576 -28.20 -6.93 -45.55
CA LEU A 576 -28.25 -5.83 -46.51
C LEU A 576 -27.16 -6.04 -47.56
#